data_AF-A0A8T5MP91-F1
#
_entry.id   AF-A0A8T5MP91-F1
#
_cell.length_a   1.000
_cell.length_b   1.000
_cell.length_c   1.000
_cell.angle_alpha   90.00
_cell.angle_beta   90.00
_cell.angle_gamma   90.00
#
_symmetry.space_group_name_H-M   'P 1'
#
loop_
_entity.id
_entity.type
_entity.pdbx_description
1 polymer ?
#
loop_
_entity_poly.entity_id
_entity_poly.type
_entity_poly.pdbx_seq_one_letter_code
_entity_poly.pdbx_strand_id
1 'polypeptide(L)'
;KSIVNMADKNYGALSPHVKKLANQISLGIPLNFALQTFAKDAKNNSISRSLTLIGQAERAGGDIGEILDAVAGAVSMTDKLKKERKSSISSLVSQGYLIFLVFIIIIIVMQFQVVPMVSGIGSVGGTLGFGSGAGVVDVATAQTEIANAFLYLILVQGFFTGLTIGKLSEGNFKAGIKHSFSLMFLSFIISTVANLLFGQ
;
A
#
# COMPACT_ATOMS: atom_id res chain seq x y z
N LYS A 1 -2.35 -46.46 -22.45
CA LYS A 1 -2.82 -47.76 -23.00
C LYS A 1 -2.86 -47.78 -24.54
N SER A 2 -3.36 -46.75 -25.21
CA SER A 2 -3.44 -46.71 -26.70
C SER A 2 -2.10 -46.88 -27.43
N ILE A 3 -1.01 -46.33 -26.87
CA ILE A 3 0.35 -46.44 -27.44
C ILE A 3 0.89 -47.89 -27.35
N VAL A 4 0.54 -48.62 -26.29
CA VAL A 4 0.96 -50.01 -26.09
C VAL A 4 0.27 -50.93 -27.09
N ASN A 5 -1.03 -50.74 -27.34
CA ASN A 5 -1.77 -51.50 -28.36
C ASN A 5 -1.33 -51.20 -29.79
N MET A 6 -0.73 -50.04 -30.05
CA MET A 6 -0.17 -49.73 -31.36
C MET A 6 1.14 -50.49 -31.63
N ALA A 7 1.88 -50.89 -30.60
CA ALA A 7 3.18 -51.55 -30.76
C ALA A 7 3.12 -52.91 -31.49
N ASP A 8 1.98 -53.58 -31.47
CA ASP A 8 1.77 -54.86 -32.15
C ASP A 8 1.45 -54.72 -33.65
N LYS A 9 1.31 -53.49 -34.16
CA LYS A 9 1.10 -53.22 -35.58
C LYS A 9 2.43 -53.11 -36.32
N ASN A 10 2.43 -53.54 -37.59
CA ASN A 10 3.61 -53.47 -38.44
C ASN A 10 3.71 -52.10 -39.14
N TYR A 11 4.74 -51.33 -38.77
CA TYR A 11 5.07 -50.00 -39.32
C TYR A 11 6.35 -50.02 -40.16
N GLY A 12 6.77 -51.20 -40.64
CA GLY A 12 8.00 -51.36 -41.42
C GLY A 12 9.24 -50.91 -40.63
N ALA A 13 10.00 -49.97 -41.17
CA ALA A 13 11.23 -49.46 -40.56
C ALA A 13 11.02 -48.76 -39.20
N LEU A 14 9.79 -48.32 -38.88
CA LEU A 14 9.48 -47.69 -37.58
C LEU A 14 9.04 -48.68 -36.49
N SER A 15 8.70 -49.92 -36.85
CA SER A 15 8.29 -50.96 -35.90
C SER A 15 9.21 -51.11 -34.67
N PRO A 16 10.56 -51.19 -34.81
CA PRO A 16 11.44 -51.32 -33.64
C PRO A 16 11.41 -50.08 -32.73
N HIS A 17 11.24 -48.89 -33.31
CA HIS A 17 11.19 -47.64 -32.56
C HIS A 17 9.85 -47.46 -31.81
N VAL A 18 8.73 -47.87 -32.43
CA VAL A 18 7.40 -47.84 -31.79
C VAL A 18 7.33 -48.84 -30.65
N LYS A 19 7.94 -50.02 -30.81
CA LYS A 19 8.03 -51.04 -29.76
C LYS A 19 8.88 -50.57 -28.57
N LYS A 20 9.98 -49.85 -28.84
CA LYS A 20 10.79 -49.20 -27.81
C LYS A 20 10.00 -48.12 -27.05
N LEU A 21 9.25 -47.28 -27.75
CA LEU A 21 8.37 -46.26 -27.14
C LEU A 21 7.34 -46.92 -26.21
N ALA A 22 6.64 -47.95 -26.68
CA ALA A 22 5.64 -48.65 -25.87
C ALA A 22 6.26 -49.30 -24.63
N ASN A 23 7.46 -49.88 -24.75
CA ASN A 23 8.18 -50.47 -23.62
C ASN A 23 8.58 -49.41 -22.57
N GLN A 24 9.04 -48.23 -23.01
CA GLN A 24 9.35 -47.12 -22.12
C GLN A 24 8.12 -46.67 -21.32
N ILE A 25 6.97 -46.57 -21.97
CA ILE A 25 5.71 -46.22 -21.31
C ILE A 25 5.24 -47.32 -20.35
N SER A 26 5.38 -48.60 -20.70
CA SER A 26 5.04 -49.70 -19.79
C SER A 26 5.96 -49.81 -18.57
N LEU A 27 7.19 -49.31 -18.70
CA LEU A 27 8.16 -49.22 -17.60
C LEU A 27 7.97 -47.97 -16.72
N GLY A 28 6.95 -47.14 -16.97
CA GLY A 28 6.61 -45.98 -16.15
C GLY A 28 7.40 -44.70 -16.48
N ILE A 29 8.12 -44.65 -17.60
CA ILE A 29 8.82 -43.43 -18.05
C ILE A 29 7.77 -42.40 -18.51
N PRO A 30 7.89 -41.10 -18.13
CA PRO A 30 6.93 -40.09 -18.52
C PRO A 30 6.82 -39.96 -20.05
N LEU A 31 5.59 -39.77 -20.53
CA LEU A 31 5.25 -39.74 -21.96
C LEU A 31 6.07 -38.70 -22.73
N ASN A 32 6.29 -37.52 -22.14
CA ASN A 32 7.10 -36.45 -22.73
C ASN A 32 8.53 -36.91 -23.10
N PHE A 33 9.22 -37.57 -22.16
CA PHE A 33 10.58 -38.07 -22.37
C PHE A 33 10.63 -39.24 -23.37
N ALA A 34 9.63 -40.12 -23.33
CA ALA A 34 9.53 -41.25 -24.23
C ALA A 34 9.28 -40.80 -25.68
N LEU A 35 8.39 -39.83 -25.90
CA LEU A 35 8.13 -39.23 -27.23
C LEU A 35 9.35 -38.48 -27.77
N GLN A 36 10.12 -37.80 -26.91
CA GLN A 36 11.35 -37.11 -27.31
C GLN A 36 12.46 -38.09 -27.71
N THR A 37 12.56 -39.24 -27.05
CA THR A 37 13.48 -40.32 -27.42
C THR A 37 13.09 -40.94 -28.75
N PHE A 38 11.80 -41.23 -28.94
CA PHE A 38 11.27 -41.75 -30.21
C PHE A 38 11.46 -40.78 -31.38
N ALA A 39 11.32 -39.46 -31.15
CA ALA A 39 11.58 -38.42 -32.14
C ALA A 39 13.05 -38.39 -32.60
N LYS A 40 14.00 -38.59 -31.69
CA LYS A 40 15.44 -38.70 -32.01
C LYS A 40 15.75 -39.98 -32.77
N ASP A 41 15.14 -41.09 -32.36
CA ASP A 41 15.39 -42.41 -32.94
C ASP A 41 14.81 -42.55 -34.37
N ALA A 42 13.70 -41.88 -34.67
CA ALA A 42 13.03 -41.95 -35.98
C ALA A 42 13.82 -41.33 -37.15
N LYS A 43 14.89 -40.54 -36.87
CA LYS A 43 15.79 -39.90 -37.85
C LYS A 43 15.09 -39.22 -39.05
N ASN A 44 13.89 -38.71 -38.85
CA ASN A 44 13.10 -38.01 -39.87
C ASN A 44 12.60 -36.68 -39.33
N ASN A 45 12.90 -35.59 -40.05
CA ASN A 45 12.62 -34.23 -39.59
C ASN A 45 11.11 -33.96 -39.42
N SER A 46 10.27 -34.50 -40.30
CA SER A 46 8.82 -34.34 -40.23
C SER A 46 8.22 -35.07 -39.03
N ILE A 47 8.69 -36.29 -38.75
CA ILE A 47 8.21 -37.11 -37.63
C ILE A 47 8.65 -36.50 -36.30
N SER A 48 9.92 -36.07 -36.21
CA SER A 48 10.47 -35.42 -35.01
C SER A 48 9.73 -34.13 -34.65
N ARG A 49 9.42 -33.29 -35.65
CA ARG A 49 8.63 -32.07 -35.47
C ARG A 49 7.24 -32.38 -34.92
N SER A 50 6.52 -33.34 -35.50
CA SER A 50 5.18 -33.72 -35.08
C SER A 50 5.15 -34.28 -33.64
N LEU A 51 6.10 -35.15 -33.30
CA LEU A 51 6.22 -35.71 -31.95
C LEU A 51 6.56 -34.65 -30.90
N THR A 52 7.42 -33.68 -31.26
CA THR A 52 7.77 -32.57 -30.38
C THR A 52 6.56 -31.68 -30.11
N LEU A 53 5.75 -31.38 -31.13
CA LEU A 53 4.52 -30.61 -30.96
C LEU A 53 3.50 -31.33 -30.09
N ILE A 54 3.35 -32.65 -30.24
CA ILE A 54 2.47 -33.47 -29.38
C ILE A 54 2.96 -33.46 -27.93
N GLY A 55 4.28 -33.58 -27.70
CA GLY A 55 4.86 -33.51 -26.34
C GLY A 55 4.70 -32.13 -25.70
N GLN A 56 4.79 -31.05 -26.48
CA GLN A 56 4.52 -29.69 -26.01
C GLN A 56 3.03 -29.48 -25.70
N ALA A 57 2.13 -30.01 -26.53
CA ALA A 57 0.69 -29.95 -26.30
C ALA A 57 0.25 -30.76 -25.08
N GLU A 58 0.87 -31.92 -24.83
CA GLU A 58 0.63 -32.71 -23.62
C GLU A 58 1.12 -32.00 -22.37
N ARG A 59 2.30 -31.39 -22.42
CA ARG A 59 2.81 -30.56 -21.32
C ARG A 59 1.97 -29.30 -21.08
N ALA A 60 1.46 -28.69 -22.15
CA ALA A 60 0.59 -27.50 -22.07
C ALA A 60 -0.86 -27.85 -21.68
N GLY A 61 -1.32 -29.05 -21.99
CA GLY A 61 -2.70 -29.51 -21.75
C GLY A 61 -2.89 -30.39 -20.52
N GLY A 62 -1.82 -30.99 -19.99
CA GLY A 62 -1.86 -31.94 -18.88
C GLY A 62 -1.91 -31.31 -17.49
N ASP A 63 -1.43 -30.07 -17.34
CA ASP A 63 -1.35 -29.39 -16.04
C ASP A 63 -2.11 -28.06 -16.00
N ILE A 64 -3.22 -27.99 -16.74
CA ILE A 64 -4.15 -26.85 -16.64
C ILE A 64 -4.65 -26.70 -15.19
N GLY A 65 -4.78 -27.80 -14.44
CA GLY A 65 -5.10 -27.78 -13.02
C GLY A 65 -4.06 -27.05 -12.18
N GLU A 66 -2.77 -27.41 -12.30
CA GLU A 66 -1.68 -26.74 -11.59
C GLU A 66 -1.58 -25.25 -11.96
N ILE A 67 -1.78 -24.91 -13.24
CA ILE A 67 -1.81 -23.51 -13.69
C ILE A 67 -2.98 -22.75 -13.07
N LEU A 68 -4.18 -23.33 -13.03
CA LEU A 68 -5.36 -22.70 -12.43
C LEU A 68 -5.21 -22.57 -10.91
N ASP A 69 -4.63 -23.56 -10.23
CA ASP A 69 -4.35 -23.52 -8.79
C ASP A 69 -3.30 -22.44 -8.47
N ALA A 70 -2.26 -22.31 -9.28
CA ALA A 70 -1.27 -21.24 -9.15
C ALA A 70 -1.89 -19.85 -9.34
N VAL A 71 -2.77 -19.69 -10.34
CA VAL A 71 -3.50 -18.43 -10.59
C VAL A 71 -4.48 -18.12 -9.45
N ALA A 72 -5.24 -19.11 -8.98
CA ALA A 72 -6.16 -18.96 -7.85
C ALA A 72 -5.39 -18.57 -6.57
N GLY A 73 -4.24 -19.22 -6.33
CA GLY A 73 -3.31 -18.87 -5.27
C GLY A 73 -2.85 -17.41 -5.36
N ALA A 74 -2.39 -16.97 -6.53
CA ALA A 74 -1.94 -15.60 -6.77
C ALA A 74 -3.07 -14.56 -6.56
N VAL A 75 -4.29 -14.85 -7.02
CA VAL A 75 -5.46 -13.99 -6.82
C VAL A 75 -5.80 -13.89 -5.33
N SER A 76 -5.85 -15.01 -4.62
CA SER A 76 -6.15 -15.04 -3.18
C SER A 76 -5.10 -14.28 -2.35
N MET A 77 -3.82 -14.41 -2.71
CA MET A 77 -2.73 -13.67 -2.09
C MET A 77 -2.82 -12.17 -2.38
N THR A 78 -3.14 -11.80 -3.62
CA THR A 78 -3.36 -10.40 -4.01
C THR A 78 -4.50 -9.78 -3.21
N ASP A 79 -5.60 -10.50 -3.01
CA ASP A 79 -6.73 -10.01 -2.23
C ASP A 79 -6.41 -9.90 -0.73
N LYS A 80 -5.67 -10.87 -0.18
CA LYS A 80 -5.14 -10.77 1.20
C LYS A 80 -4.27 -9.52 1.37
N LEU A 81 -3.31 -9.29 0.46
CA LEU A 81 -2.43 -8.11 0.49
C LEU A 81 -3.22 -6.80 0.37
N LYS A 82 -4.23 -6.73 -0.49
CA LYS A 82 -5.12 -5.55 -0.58
C LYS A 82 -5.86 -5.30 0.74
N LYS A 83 -6.35 -6.35 1.39
CA LYS A 83 -7.07 -6.25 2.67
C LYS A 83 -6.14 -5.80 3.80
N GLU A 84 -4.95 -6.38 3.89
CA GLU A 84 -3.91 -5.96 4.84
C GLU A 84 -3.52 -4.50 4.62
N ARG A 85 -3.25 -4.11 3.37
CA ARG A 85 -2.96 -2.72 3.02
C ARG A 85 -4.07 -1.77 3.45
N LYS A 86 -5.34 -2.11 3.23
CA LYS A 86 -6.49 -1.30 3.64
C LYS A 86 -6.54 -1.14 5.17
N SER A 87 -6.30 -2.21 5.92
CA SER A 87 -6.27 -2.18 7.39
C SER A 87 -5.15 -1.29 7.92
N SER A 88 -3.93 -1.46 7.39
CA SER A 88 -2.76 -0.66 7.79
C SER A 88 -2.94 0.82 7.47
N ILE A 89 -3.48 1.14 6.29
CA ILE A 89 -3.81 2.51 5.89
C ILE A 89 -4.86 3.11 6.83
N SER A 90 -5.92 2.35 7.18
CA SER A 90 -6.96 2.82 8.09
C SER A 90 -6.38 3.19 9.46
N SER A 91 -5.47 2.38 9.99
CA SER A 91 -4.81 2.67 11.28
C SER A 91 -3.98 3.95 11.21
N LEU A 92 -3.25 4.15 10.12
CA LEU A 92 -2.40 5.34 9.94
C LEU A 92 -3.23 6.62 9.73
N VAL A 93 -4.39 6.51 9.08
CA VAL A 93 -5.38 7.60 8.99
C VAL A 93 -5.89 8.00 10.38
N SER A 94 -6.30 7.04 11.20
CA SER A 94 -6.75 7.30 12.59
C SER A 94 -5.67 7.97 13.44
N GLN A 95 -4.41 7.55 13.29
CA GLN A 95 -3.27 8.18 13.96
C GLN A 95 -3.07 9.64 13.54
N GLY A 96 -3.24 9.96 12.25
CA GLY A 96 -3.18 11.34 11.75
C GLY A 96 -4.21 12.26 12.41
N TYR A 97 -5.45 11.79 12.58
CA TYR A 97 -6.48 12.54 13.32
C TYR A 97 -6.14 12.74 14.79
N LEU A 98 -5.55 11.73 15.44
CA LEU A 98 -5.14 11.82 16.84
C LEU A 98 -4.05 12.88 17.05
N ILE A 99 -3.03 12.90 16.19
CA ILE A 99 -1.96 13.92 16.23
C ILE A 99 -2.55 15.33 16.08
N PHE A 100 -3.49 15.50 15.16
CA PHE A 100 -4.16 16.78 14.94
C PHE A 100 -4.94 17.25 16.17
N LEU A 101 -5.70 16.34 16.80
CA LEU A 101 -6.48 16.63 18.01
C LEU A 101 -5.58 16.98 19.20
N VAL A 102 -4.53 16.21 19.44
CA VAL A 102 -3.56 16.47 20.54
C VAL A 102 -2.91 17.83 20.35
N PHE A 103 -2.58 18.22 19.12
CA PHE A 103 -2.00 19.52 18.84
C PHE A 103 -2.94 20.69 19.15
N ILE A 104 -4.24 20.54 18.85
CA ILE A 104 -5.25 21.53 19.24
C ILE A 104 -5.29 21.68 20.77
N ILE A 105 -5.30 20.56 21.50
CA ILE A 105 -5.30 20.59 22.98
C ILE A 105 -4.06 21.32 23.50
N ILE A 106 -2.88 21.03 22.95
CA ILE A 106 -1.64 21.71 23.34
C ILE A 106 -1.76 23.21 23.12
N ILE A 107 -2.30 23.66 21.98
CA ILE A 107 -2.43 25.10 21.70
C ILE A 107 -3.42 25.78 22.63
N ILE A 108 -4.55 25.15 22.94
CA ILE A 108 -5.50 25.64 23.93
C ILE A 108 -4.80 25.83 25.29
N VAL A 109 -4.08 24.82 25.76
CA VAL A 109 -3.33 24.89 27.03
C VAL A 109 -2.25 25.98 26.97
N MET A 110 -1.53 26.09 25.87
CA MET A 110 -0.53 27.15 25.68
C MET A 110 -1.16 28.53 25.76
N GLN A 111 -2.29 28.75 25.08
CA GLN A 111 -2.98 30.03 25.04
C GLN A 111 -3.58 30.44 26.40
N PHE A 112 -4.18 29.49 27.14
CA PHE A 112 -4.86 29.78 28.41
C PHE A 112 -3.99 29.68 29.66
N GLN A 113 -2.92 28.89 29.63
CA GLN A 113 -2.08 28.67 30.82
C GLN A 113 -0.72 29.34 30.66
N VAL A 114 -0.06 29.18 29.50
CA VAL A 114 1.35 29.58 29.33
C VAL A 114 1.48 31.05 28.99
N VAL A 115 0.71 31.57 28.02
CA VAL A 115 0.77 32.99 27.64
C VAL A 115 0.44 33.93 28.81
N PRO A 116 -0.65 33.75 29.59
CA PRO A 116 -0.92 34.61 30.75
C PRO A 116 0.12 34.47 31.88
N MET A 117 0.73 33.30 32.06
CA MET A 117 1.78 33.10 33.07
C MET A 117 3.07 33.86 32.69
N VAL A 118 3.40 33.93 31.41
CA VAL A 118 4.56 34.69 30.88
C VAL A 118 4.30 36.19 30.90
N SER A 119 3.10 36.65 30.55
CA SER A 119 2.76 38.07 30.65
C SER A 119 2.66 38.56 32.09
N GLY A 120 2.21 37.72 33.03
CA GLY A 120 2.27 37.98 34.46
C GLY A 120 3.70 38.22 34.97
N ILE A 121 4.69 37.47 34.47
CA ILE A 121 6.12 37.66 34.78
C ILE A 121 6.65 38.99 34.20
N GLY A 122 6.23 39.37 32.99
CA GLY A 122 6.61 40.66 32.37
C GLY A 122 6.16 41.88 33.18
N SER A 123 4.98 41.82 33.79
CA SER A 123 4.47 42.88 34.67
C SER A 123 5.21 42.99 36.02
N VAL A 124 5.72 41.86 36.54
CA VAL A 124 6.55 41.80 37.75
C VAL A 124 7.98 42.30 37.47
N GLY A 125 8.52 42.04 36.28
CA GLY A 125 9.83 42.59 35.86
C GLY A 125 9.86 44.13 35.77
N GLY A 126 8.74 44.75 35.39
CA GLY A 126 8.61 46.21 35.34
C GLY A 126 8.49 46.90 36.70
N THR A 127 8.07 46.18 37.75
CA THR A 127 7.97 46.70 39.14
C THR A 127 9.23 46.46 39.96
N LEU A 128 10.11 45.55 39.54
CA LEU A 128 11.35 45.20 40.25
C LEU A 128 12.61 45.92 39.73
N GLY A 129 12.47 46.90 38.82
CA GLY A 129 13.56 47.80 38.43
C GLY A 129 14.74 47.14 37.70
N PHE A 130 14.58 45.93 37.18
CA PHE A 130 15.58 45.28 36.34
C PHE A 130 15.38 45.66 34.87
N GLY A 131 16.10 46.67 34.41
CA GLY A 131 16.41 46.85 32.98
C GLY A 131 15.60 47.92 32.26
N SER A 132 16.11 49.15 32.31
CA SER A 132 15.92 50.16 31.26
C SER A 132 16.42 49.62 29.91
N GLY A 133 15.51 49.29 28.98
CA GLY A 133 15.90 49.03 27.58
C GLY A 133 14.99 48.13 26.75
N ALA A 134 14.14 47.30 27.37
CA ALA A 134 13.09 46.60 26.63
C ALA A 134 11.82 47.47 26.72
N GLY A 135 11.35 47.95 25.56
CA GLY A 135 10.14 48.73 25.47
C GLY A 135 9.00 48.06 26.24
N VAL A 136 8.08 48.88 26.75
CA VAL A 136 6.80 48.43 27.27
C VAL A 136 6.13 47.64 26.15
N VAL A 137 6.37 46.34 26.13
CA VAL A 137 5.62 45.40 25.32
C VAL A 137 4.27 45.43 25.96
N ASP A 138 3.36 46.19 25.35
CA ASP A 138 1.95 46.15 25.69
C ASP A 138 1.57 44.68 25.76
N VAL A 139 1.24 44.21 26.95
CA VAL A 139 0.99 42.79 27.21
C VAL A 139 -0.10 42.27 26.26
N ALA A 140 -1.01 43.13 25.84
CA ALA A 140 -2.03 42.84 24.83
C ALA A 140 -1.45 42.58 23.43
N THR A 141 -0.41 43.30 22.99
CA THR A 141 0.18 43.11 21.65
C THR A 141 1.01 41.83 21.57
N ALA A 142 1.80 41.50 22.60
CA ALA A 142 2.52 40.22 22.65
C ALA A 142 1.59 39.00 22.73
N GLN A 143 0.50 39.10 23.49
CA GLN A 143 -0.51 38.02 23.57
C GLN A 143 -1.18 37.79 22.19
N THR A 144 -1.42 38.87 21.44
CA THR A 144 -2.03 38.83 20.10
C THR A 144 -1.07 38.29 19.04
N GLU A 145 0.22 38.67 19.09
CA GLU A 145 1.25 38.14 18.18
C GLU A 145 1.50 36.65 18.38
N ILE A 146 1.56 36.20 19.64
CA ILE A 146 1.71 34.78 19.98
C ILE A 146 0.48 33.98 19.54
N ALA A 147 -0.73 34.49 19.75
CA ALA A 147 -1.97 33.85 19.28
C ALA A 147 -2.01 33.72 17.76
N ASN A 148 -1.58 34.75 17.02
CA ASN A 148 -1.50 34.70 15.55
C ASN A 148 -0.46 33.69 15.06
N ALA A 149 0.70 33.56 15.71
CA ALA A 149 1.69 32.55 15.37
C ALA A 149 1.15 31.12 15.54
N PHE A 150 0.40 30.86 16.62
CA PHE A 150 -0.26 29.55 16.83
C PHE A 150 -1.36 29.28 15.81
N LEU A 151 -2.11 30.31 15.39
CA LEU A 151 -3.09 30.20 14.31
C LEU A 151 -2.42 29.73 13.01
N TYR A 152 -1.33 30.39 12.58
CA TYR A 152 -0.60 29.99 11.38
C TYR A 152 -0.08 28.55 11.47
N LEU A 153 0.40 28.11 12.64
CA LEU A 153 0.84 26.73 12.85
C LEU A 153 -0.29 25.71 12.71
N ILE A 154 -1.48 25.96 13.28
CA ILE A 154 -2.65 25.08 13.12
C ILE A 154 -3.06 25.00 11.66
N LEU A 155 -3.06 26.14 10.97
CA LEU A 155 -3.50 26.24 9.59
C LEU A 155 -2.57 25.44 8.66
N VAL A 156 -1.26 25.59 8.83
CA VAL A 156 -0.24 24.81 8.10
C VAL A 156 -0.35 23.33 8.45
N GLN A 157 -0.43 22.98 9.74
CA GLN A 157 -0.53 21.59 10.16
C GLN A 157 -1.80 20.90 9.64
N GLY A 158 -2.96 21.56 9.74
CA GLY A 158 -4.23 21.03 9.24
C GLY A 158 -4.20 20.81 7.73
N PHE A 159 -3.58 21.72 6.98
CA PHE A 159 -3.40 21.60 5.54
C PHE A 159 -2.57 20.35 5.17
N PHE A 160 -1.38 20.20 5.75
CA PHE A 160 -0.49 19.07 5.45
C PHE A 160 -1.03 17.74 6.00
N THR A 161 -1.60 17.73 7.21
CA THR A 161 -2.17 16.52 7.82
C THR A 161 -3.38 16.02 7.04
N GLY A 162 -4.29 16.92 6.64
CA GLY A 162 -5.42 16.57 5.79
C GLY A 162 -4.99 16.03 4.42
N LEU A 163 -3.92 16.61 3.85
CA LEU A 163 -3.42 16.20 2.54
C LEU A 163 -2.84 14.78 2.61
N THR A 164 -2.01 14.52 3.61
CA THR A 164 -1.40 13.22 3.87
C THR A 164 -2.46 12.16 4.16
N ILE A 165 -3.45 12.48 5.01
CA ILE A 165 -4.55 11.56 5.34
C ILE A 165 -5.37 11.21 4.11
N GLY A 166 -5.83 12.18 3.32
CA GLY A 166 -6.69 11.86 2.19
C GLY A 166 -5.93 11.25 1.01
N LYS A 167 -4.63 11.53 0.85
CA LYS A 167 -3.78 10.77 -0.09
C LYS A 167 -3.63 9.32 0.30
N LEU A 168 -3.48 9.07 1.60
CA LEU A 168 -3.26 7.74 2.14
C LEU A 168 -4.57 6.92 2.17
N SER A 169 -5.69 7.54 2.53
CA SER A 169 -7.01 6.92 2.66
C SER A 169 -7.63 6.51 1.32
N GLU A 170 -7.68 7.45 0.36
CA GLU A 170 -8.40 7.25 -0.91
C GLU A 170 -7.45 7.02 -2.11
N GLY A 171 -6.13 7.05 -1.91
CA GLY A 171 -5.11 6.83 -2.94
C GLY A 171 -4.96 7.98 -3.96
N ASN A 172 -5.89 8.93 -3.99
CA ASN A 172 -5.95 10.02 -4.96
C ASN A 172 -5.70 11.39 -4.32
N PHE A 173 -4.89 12.23 -4.99
CA PHE A 173 -4.56 13.60 -4.51
C PHE A 173 -5.80 14.49 -4.43
N LYS A 174 -6.75 14.30 -5.37
CA LYS A 174 -8.02 15.05 -5.43
C LYS A 174 -8.93 14.79 -4.22
N ALA A 175 -8.88 13.59 -3.65
CA ALA A 175 -9.59 13.24 -2.43
C ALA A 175 -8.97 13.89 -1.18
N GLY A 176 -7.63 13.89 -1.12
CA GLY A 176 -6.84 14.66 -0.16
C GLY A 176 -7.30 16.10 -0.03
N ILE A 177 -7.44 16.79 -1.17
CA ILE A 177 -7.86 18.19 -1.18
C ILE A 177 -9.28 18.37 -0.61
N LYS A 178 -10.23 17.47 -0.88
CA LYS A 178 -11.59 17.56 -0.31
C LYS A 178 -11.60 17.39 1.21
N HIS A 179 -10.86 16.40 1.73
CA HIS A 179 -10.76 16.17 3.17
C HIS A 179 -9.95 17.26 3.88
N SER A 180 -8.86 17.74 3.29
CA SER A 180 -8.10 18.90 3.79
C SER A 180 -8.96 20.14 3.90
N PHE A 181 -9.80 20.42 2.91
CA PHE A 181 -10.66 21.60 2.92
C PHE A 181 -11.73 21.51 4.02
N SER A 182 -12.30 20.31 4.24
CA SER A 182 -13.24 20.06 5.33
C SER A 182 -12.58 20.20 6.70
N LEU A 183 -11.36 19.68 6.88
CA LEU A 183 -10.63 19.79 8.15
C LEU A 183 -10.13 21.22 8.42
N MET A 184 -9.67 21.94 7.41
CA MET A 184 -9.34 23.38 7.54
C MET A 184 -10.56 24.18 7.95
N PHE A 185 -11.72 23.93 7.33
CA PHE A 185 -12.96 24.61 7.66
C PHE A 185 -13.40 24.33 9.10
N LEU A 186 -13.31 23.06 9.54
CA LEU A 186 -13.63 22.68 10.91
C LEU A 186 -12.66 23.32 11.92
N SER A 187 -11.37 23.38 11.58
CA SER A 187 -10.33 24.01 12.41
C SER A 187 -10.53 25.52 12.53
N PHE A 188 -10.94 26.17 11.45
CA PHE A 188 -11.26 27.60 11.46
C PHE A 188 -12.47 27.90 12.35
N ILE A 189 -13.52 27.06 12.29
CA ILE A 189 -14.67 27.18 13.19
C ILE A 189 -14.26 26.93 14.64
N ILE A 190 -13.49 25.87 14.92
CA ILE A 190 -13.04 25.57 16.30
C ILE A 190 -12.19 26.71 16.86
N SER A 191 -11.29 27.26 16.06
CA SER A 191 -10.41 28.36 16.47
C SER A 191 -11.20 29.65 16.70
N THR A 192 -12.20 29.93 15.85
CA THR A 192 -13.06 31.11 15.99
C THR A 192 -13.96 30.97 17.22
N VAL A 193 -14.52 29.79 17.47
CA VAL A 193 -15.36 29.50 18.64
C VAL A 193 -14.54 29.54 19.93
N ALA A 194 -13.31 29.01 19.94
CA ALA A 194 -12.41 29.12 21.09
C ALA A 194 -12.06 30.58 21.40
N ASN A 195 -11.82 31.40 20.37
CA ASN A 195 -11.56 32.83 20.53
C ASN A 195 -12.82 33.59 21.00
N LEU A 196 -14.02 33.18 20.58
CA LEU A 196 -15.29 33.80 20.99
C LEU A 196 -15.71 33.41 22.42
N LEU A 197 -15.52 32.14 22.82
CA LEU A 197 -15.94 31.62 24.13
C LEU A 197 -14.98 32.01 25.26
N PHE A 198 -13.70 32.19 24.95
CA PHE A 198 -12.67 32.45 25.95
C PHE A 198 -11.89 33.75 25.70
N GLY A 199 -12.32 34.56 24.72
CA GLY A 199 -11.84 35.93 24.49
C GLY A 199 -12.63 36.99 25.27
N GLN A 200 -13.19 36.63 26.43
CA GLN A 200 -13.56 37.57 27.49
C GLN A 200 -12.58 37.46 28.64
#